data_AF-A0A962DIS6-F1
#
_entry.id   AF-A0A962DIS6-F1
#
_cell.length_a   1.000
_cell.length_b   1.000
_cell.length_c   1.000
_cell.angle_alpha   90.00
_cell.angle_beta   90.00
_cell.angle_gamma   90.00
#
_symmetry.space_group_name_H-M   'P 1'
#
loop_
_entity.id
_entity.type
_entity.pdbx_description
1 polymer ?
#
loop_
_entity_poly.entity_id
_entity_poly.type
_entity_poly.pdbx_seq_one_letter_code
_entity_poly.pdbx_strand_id
1 'polypeptide(L)'
;MSVPDLPQTENSGPTTGTLFVLSAPSGAGKTTLVKALMARDPALCFSVSFTTRKPRPGEVPERDYFFVDAARFGEMVAAGEFLEHARVFGNLYGTSRAQVNAILAEGRNVLLEIDWQGARQIRKNAPHCCSIFIMPPSANELERRLRSRATDSDDVIRQRLNQAFDDMAHWHEFDYVVINADQRQACDDLTAIIEGHGQHLSTKSPERAAAVRAILAS
;
A
#
# COMPACT_ATOMS: atom_id res chain seq x y z
N MET A 1 -3.57 -31.43 -51.69
CA MET A 1 -3.30 -29.98 -51.74
C MET A 1 -3.62 -29.43 -50.37
N SER A 2 -2.60 -28.85 -49.73
CA SER A 2 -2.66 -28.29 -48.38
C SER A 2 -3.30 -26.91 -48.40
N VAL A 3 -4.14 -26.63 -47.39
CA VAL A 3 -4.31 -25.28 -46.86
C VAL A 3 -3.78 -25.34 -45.42
N PRO A 4 -2.71 -24.61 -45.08
CA PRO A 4 -2.26 -24.52 -43.70
C PRO A 4 -3.20 -23.58 -42.93
N ASP A 5 -3.67 -24.06 -41.78
CA ASP A 5 -4.38 -23.24 -40.80
C ASP A 5 -3.39 -22.21 -40.24
N LEU A 6 -3.70 -20.93 -40.41
CA LEU A 6 -2.93 -19.83 -39.84
C LEU A 6 -3.17 -19.79 -38.33
N PRO A 7 -2.15 -19.55 -37.49
CA PRO A 7 -2.37 -19.32 -36.07
C PRO A 7 -3.22 -18.05 -35.90
N GLN A 8 -4.36 -18.19 -35.23
CA GLN A 8 -5.15 -17.07 -34.77
C GLN A 8 -4.29 -16.26 -33.78
N THR A 9 -4.01 -15.01 -34.15
CA THR A 9 -3.26 -14.05 -33.33
C THR A 9 -4.02 -13.82 -32.03
N GLU A 10 -3.40 -14.18 -30.91
CA GLU A 10 -3.83 -13.75 -29.58
C GLU A 10 -3.91 -12.23 -29.54
N ASN A 11 -5.07 -11.74 -29.12
CA ASN A 11 -5.37 -10.33 -29.00
C ASN A 11 -4.66 -9.75 -27.77
N SER A 12 -3.35 -9.51 -27.85
CA SER A 12 -2.59 -8.80 -26.81
C SER A 12 -2.77 -7.29 -26.98
N GLY A 13 -3.95 -6.80 -26.59
CA GLY A 13 -4.09 -5.39 -26.25
C GLY A 13 -3.05 -5.02 -25.18
N PRO A 14 -2.60 -3.75 -25.11
CA PRO A 14 -1.60 -3.35 -24.12
C PRO A 14 -2.06 -3.74 -22.73
N THR A 15 -1.29 -4.59 -22.05
CA THR A 15 -1.57 -5.01 -20.68
C THR A 15 -1.44 -3.78 -19.80
N THR A 16 -2.54 -3.21 -19.34
CA THR A 16 -2.52 -2.10 -18.37
C THR A 16 -1.90 -2.60 -17.07
N GLY A 17 -1.03 -1.80 -16.46
CA GLY A 17 -0.42 -2.12 -15.17
C GLY A 17 -1.46 -2.24 -14.06
N THR A 18 -1.06 -2.83 -12.94
CA THR A 18 -1.91 -2.97 -11.75
C THR A 18 -1.53 -1.94 -10.68
N LEU A 19 -2.57 -1.32 -10.08
CA LEU A 19 -2.41 -0.48 -8.89
C LEU A 19 -2.42 -1.34 -7.63
N PHE A 20 -1.31 -1.41 -6.92
CA PHE A 20 -1.19 -2.07 -5.62
C PHE A 20 -1.28 -1.06 -4.49
N VAL A 21 -2.10 -1.36 -3.48
CA VAL A 21 -2.29 -0.50 -2.30
C VAL A 21 -1.85 -1.25 -1.06
N LEU A 22 -0.82 -0.75 -0.39
CA LEU A 22 -0.27 -1.34 0.81
C LEU A 22 -0.62 -0.51 2.06
N SER A 23 -1.32 -1.15 2.99
CA SER A 23 -1.62 -0.58 4.32
C SER A 23 -1.11 -1.48 5.43
N ALA A 24 -0.86 -0.88 6.60
CA ALA A 24 -0.38 -1.60 7.76
C ALA A 24 -0.59 -0.73 9.01
N PRO A 25 -0.78 -1.33 10.19
CA PRO A 25 -0.73 -0.59 11.43
C PRO A 25 0.69 -0.07 11.68
N SER A 26 0.81 1.02 12.45
CA SER A 26 2.11 1.52 12.90
C SER A 26 2.88 0.41 13.64
N GLY A 27 4.13 0.14 13.25
CA GLY A 27 4.98 -0.88 13.89
C GLY A 27 5.01 -2.23 13.17
N ALA A 28 4.15 -2.47 12.18
CA ALA A 28 4.16 -3.71 11.39
C ALA A 28 5.29 -3.80 10.33
N GLY A 29 6.17 -2.80 10.24
CA GLY A 29 7.35 -2.85 9.37
C GLY A 29 7.12 -2.48 7.89
N LYS A 30 6.00 -1.82 7.58
CA LYS A 30 5.60 -1.42 6.21
C LYS A 30 6.71 -0.78 5.38
N THR A 31 7.31 0.31 5.86
CA THR A 31 8.38 1.03 5.14
C THR A 31 9.59 0.15 4.85
N THR A 32 9.94 -0.77 5.75
CA THR A 32 11.06 -1.70 5.54
C THR A 32 10.73 -2.72 4.45
N LEU A 33 9.50 -3.24 4.43
CA LEU A 33 9.04 -4.16 3.39
C LEU A 33 8.93 -3.47 2.03
N VAL A 34 8.37 -2.26 1.96
CA VAL A 34 8.29 -1.47 0.73
C VAL A 34 9.67 -1.26 0.13
N LYS A 35 10.66 -0.84 0.94
CA LYS A 35 12.04 -0.68 0.46
C LYS A 35 12.63 -1.98 -0.08
N ALA A 36 12.42 -3.09 0.61
CA ALA A 36 12.92 -4.40 0.18
C ALA A 36 12.25 -4.85 -1.12
N LEU A 37 10.95 -4.63 -1.26
CA LEU A 37 10.17 -4.97 -2.46
C LEU A 37 10.61 -4.13 -3.66
N MET A 38 10.69 -2.81 -3.50
CA MET A 38 11.16 -1.89 -4.55
C MET A 38 12.59 -2.19 -5.02
N ALA A 39 13.45 -2.73 -4.14
CA ALA A 39 14.80 -3.15 -4.51
C ALA A 39 14.82 -4.47 -5.31
N ARG A 40 13.80 -5.32 -5.17
CA ARG A 40 13.68 -6.60 -5.87
C ARG A 40 12.99 -6.48 -7.22
N ASP A 41 12.03 -5.56 -7.35
CA ASP A 41 11.31 -5.29 -8.59
C ASP A 41 11.57 -3.85 -9.06
N PRO A 42 12.57 -3.62 -9.93
CA PRO A 42 12.85 -2.31 -10.50
C PRO A 42 11.77 -1.81 -11.47
N ALA A 43 10.86 -2.67 -11.94
CA ALA A 43 9.78 -2.28 -12.84
C ALA A 43 8.61 -1.65 -12.07
N LEU A 44 8.41 -2.05 -10.81
CA LEU A 44 7.42 -1.48 -9.90
C LEU A 44 7.70 0.01 -9.67
N CYS A 45 6.65 0.82 -9.81
CA CYS A 45 6.73 2.26 -9.58
C CYS A 45 6.17 2.62 -8.21
N PHE A 46 6.95 3.34 -7.40
CA PHE A 46 6.41 3.93 -6.20
C PHE A 46 5.71 5.26 -6.53
N SER A 47 4.46 5.45 -6.10
CA SER A 47 3.76 6.72 -6.34
C SER A 47 4.28 7.81 -5.41
N VAL A 48 4.60 8.97 -5.99
CA VAL A 48 5.05 10.16 -5.24
C VAL A 48 3.83 11.01 -4.89
N SER A 49 3.51 11.14 -3.60
CA SER A 49 2.33 11.89 -3.16
C SER A 49 2.52 13.41 -3.26
N PHE A 50 1.40 14.13 -3.34
CA PHE A 50 1.35 15.57 -3.08
C PHE A 50 1.30 15.84 -1.59
N THR A 51 1.91 16.94 -1.13
CA THR A 51 1.79 17.37 0.27
C THR A 51 1.85 18.88 0.43
N THR A 52 1.16 19.39 1.46
CA THR A 52 1.26 20.80 1.90
C THR A 52 2.35 21.05 2.94
N ARG A 53 3.02 19.98 3.40
CA ARG A 53 4.14 20.10 4.32
C ARG A 53 5.32 20.78 3.60
N LYS A 54 6.12 21.57 4.32
CA LYS A 54 7.41 22.05 3.79
C LYS A 54 8.43 20.89 3.63
N PRO A 55 9.25 20.90 2.56
CA PRO A 55 10.34 19.92 2.42
C PRO A 55 11.25 19.90 3.65
N ARG A 56 11.69 18.70 4.06
CA ARG A 56 12.76 18.52 5.06
C ARG A 56 14.12 18.63 4.38
N PRO A 57 15.19 18.94 5.13
CA PRO A 57 16.55 18.88 4.61
C PRO A 57 16.84 17.52 3.96
N GLY A 58 17.26 17.53 2.69
CA GLY A 58 17.58 16.33 1.90
C GLY A 58 16.44 15.75 1.06
N GLU A 59 15.19 16.20 1.26
CA GLU A 59 14.08 15.85 0.37
C GLU A 59 14.17 16.63 -0.94
N VAL A 60 13.94 15.93 -2.05
CA VAL A 60 13.99 16.45 -3.42
C VAL A 60 12.56 16.54 -3.96
N PRO A 61 12.12 17.72 -4.44
CA PRO A 61 10.83 17.87 -5.09
C PRO A 61 10.63 16.88 -6.24
N GLU A 62 9.38 16.42 -6.41
CA GLU A 62 8.95 15.48 -7.46
C GLU A 62 9.54 14.07 -7.37
N ARG A 63 10.55 13.87 -6.51
CA ARG A 63 11.10 12.55 -6.14
C ARG A 63 10.51 12.05 -4.84
N ASP A 64 10.58 12.87 -3.79
CA ASP A 64 10.09 12.48 -2.46
C ASP A 64 8.62 12.86 -2.28
N TYR A 65 8.25 14.09 -2.69
CA TYR A 65 6.88 14.58 -2.74
C TYR A 65 6.72 15.69 -3.79
N PHE A 66 5.49 15.88 -4.27
CA PHE A 66 5.08 17.14 -4.89
C PHE A 66 4.65 18.11 -3.79
N PHE A 67 5.50 19.11 -3.53
CA PHE A 67 5.23 20.11 -2.50
C PHE A 67 4.39 21.24 -3.09
N VAL A 68 3.16 21.39 -2.60
CA VAL A 68 2.21 22.44 -3.03
C VAL A 68 1.71 23.22 -1.82
N ASP A 69 1.22 24.44 -1.99
CA ASP A 69 0.55 25.14 -0.89
C ASP A 69 -0.89 24.62 -0.67
N ALA A 70 -1.50 25.06 0.43
CA ALA A 70 -2.84 24.63 0.80
C ALA A 70 -3.93 25.13 -0.17
N ALA A 71 -3.72 26.28 -0.83
CA ALA A 71 -4.68 26.81 -1.80
C ALA A 71 -4.70 25.92 -3.04
N ARG A 72 -3.52 25.63 -3.60
CA ARG A 72 -3.37 24.72 -4.74
C ARG A 72 -3.87 23.31 -4.43
N PHE A 73 -3.56 22.78 -3.25
CA PHE A 73 -4.10 21.48 -2.83
C PHE A 73 -5.64 21.50 -2.80
N GLY A 74 -6.23 22.59 -2.29
CA GLY A 74 -7.69 22.78 -2.26
C GLY A 74 -8.32 22.81 -3.67
N GLU A 75 -7.68 23.49 -4.62
CA GLU A 75 -8.10 23.48 -6.03
C GLU A 75 -8.09 22.06 -6.62
N MET A 76 -7.03 21.30 -6.38
CA MET A 76 -6.90 19.93 -6.87
C MET A 76 -7.96 19.00 -6.27
N VAL A 77 -8.30 19.18 -4.98
CA VAL A 77 -9.42 18.47 -4.34
C VAL A 77 -10.74 18.83 -5.01
N ALA A 78 -11.02 20.12 -5.22
CA ALA A 78 -12.25 20.60 -5.85
C ALA A 78 -12.40 20.09 -7.31
N ALA A 79 -11.28 19.93 -8.01
CA ALA A 79 -11.23 19.39 -9.36
C ALA A 79 -11.27 17.84 -9.42
N GLY A 80 -11.27 17.14 -8.28
CA GLY A 80 -11.30 15.67 -8.25
C GLY A 80 -10.00 15.01 -8.74
N GLU A 81 -8.87 15.71 -8.63
CA GLU A 81 -7.57 15.25 -9.16
C GLU A 81 -6.92 14.13 -8.33
N PHE A 82 -7.43 13.85 -7.12
CA PHE A 82 -6.88 12.83 -6.24
C PHE A 82 -7.67 11.51 -6.27
N LEU A 83 -6.94 10.38 -6.21
CA LEU A 83 -7.51 9.07 -5.92
C LEU A 83 -7.82 8.91 -4.43
N GLU A 84 -7.00 9.50 -3.58
CA GLU A 84 -7.22 9.64 -2.15
C GLU A 84 -6.56 10.92 -1.66
N HIS A 85 -7.11 11.51 -0.61
CA HIS A 85 -6.42 12.54 0.15
C HIS A 85 -6.79 12.50 1.63
N ALA A 86 -5.89 12.96 2.48
CA ALA A 86 -6.09 13.00 3.93
C ALA A 86 -5.35 14.16 4.59
N ARG A 87 -5.78 14.51 5.80
CA ARG A 87 -5.04 15.41 6.70
C ARG A 87 -4.30 14.57 7.74
N VAL A 88 -2.97 14.66 7.76
CA VAL A 88 -2.10 13.91 8.66
C VAL A 88 -1.18 14.90 9.39
N PHE A 89 -1.27 14.95 10.72
CA PHE A 89 -0.51 15.89 11.58
C PHE A 89 -0.55 17.35 11.08
N GLY A 90 -1.76 17.82 10.73
CA GLY A 90 -1.99 19.19 10.28
C GLY A 90 -1.68 19.47 8.81
N ASN A 91 -0.97 18.59 8.11
CA ASN A 91 -0.63 18.73 6.69
C ASN A 91 -1.57 17.87 5.82
N LEU A 92 -1.79 18.29 4.58
CA LEU A 92 -2.56 17.53 3.61
C LEU A 92 -1.61 16.64 2.79
N TYR A 93 -2.10 15.46 2.42
CA TYR A 93 -1.44 14.52 1.53
C TYR A 93 -2.45 13.97 0.53
N GLY A 94 -2.03 13.68 -0.70
CA GLY A 94 -2.91 13.06 -1.69
C GLY A 94 -2.17 12.38 -2.83
N THR A 95 -2.80 11.36 -3.40
CA THR A 95 -2.28 10.57 -4.52
C THR A 95 -2.94 11.01 -5.82
N SER A 96 -2.15 11.52 -6.78
CA SER A 96 -2.67 12.06 -8.04
C SER A 96 -3.23 10.97 -8.94
N ARG A 97 -4.47 11.16 -9.40
CA ARG A 97 -5.14 10.30 -10.37
C ARG A 97 -4.42 10.31 -11.71
N ALA A 98 -4.04 11.49 -12.20
CA ALA A 98 -3.39 11.63 -13.50
C ALA A 98 -2.03 10.92 -13.52
N GLN A 99 -1.22 11.10 -12.47
CA GLN A 99 0.09 10.46 -12.37
C GLN A 99 -0.04 8.93 -12.36
N VAL A 100 -0.91 8.40 -11.49
CA VAL A 100 -1.10 6.94 -11.38
C VAL A 100 -1.59 6.36 -12.71
N ASN A 101 -2.62 6.96 -13.31
CA ASN A 101 -3.19 6.47 -14.57
C ASN A 101 -2.19 6.51 -15.72
N ALA A 102 -1.31 7.51 -15.79
CA ALA A 102 -0.27 7.57 -16.81
C ALA A 102 0.69 6.38 -16.71
N ILE A 103 1.17 6.06 -15.51
CA ILE A 103 2.07 4.92 -15.28
C ILE A 103 1.39 3.58 -15.59
N LEU A 104 0.13 3.42 -15.16
CA LEU A 104 -0.63 2.20 -15.45
C LEU A 104 -0.89 2.02 -16.95
N ALA A 105 -1.11 3.11 -17.69
CA ALA A 105 -1.30 3.08 -19.13
C ALA A 105 -0.02 2.68 -19.90
N GLU A 106 1.16 2.87 -19.31
CA GLU A 106 2.44 2.36 -19.82
C GLU A 106 2.65 0.86 -19.55
N GLY A 107 1.67 0.19 -18.92
CA GLY A 107 1.76 -1.23 -18.56
C GLY A 107 2.59 -1.50 -17.30
N ARG A 108 2.94 -0.46 -16.53
CA ARG A 108 3.77 -0.57 -15.33
C ARG A 108 2.93 -0.64 -14.07
N ASN A 109 3.31 -1.52 -13.16
CA ASN A 109 2.66 -1.63 -11.85
C ASN A 109 3.01 -0.42 -10.97
N VAL A 110 2.04 0.04 -10.18
CA VAL A 110 2.20 1.16 -9.24
C VAL A 110 1.94 0.66 -7.82
N LEU A 111 2.79 1.03 -6.86
CA LEU A 111 2.61 0.76 -5.45
C LEU A 111 2.29 2.06 -4.68
N LEU A 112 1.20 2.05 -3.91
CA LEU A 112 0.84 3.08 -2.95
C LEU A 112 1.09 2.60 -1.52
N GLU A 113 1.75 3.41 -0.69
CA GLU A 113 1.90 3.16 0.74
C GLU A 113 1.04 4.16 1.54
N ILE A 114 -0.18 3.74 1.95
CA ILE A 114 -1.16 4.63 2.62
C ILE A 114 -1.82 3.94 3.82
N ASP A 115 -2.57 4.69 4.63
CA ASP A 115 -3.37 4.14 5.74
C ASP A 115 -4.65 3.45 5.21
N TRP A 116 -5.43 2.84 6.11
CA TRP A 116 -6.61 2.09 5.72
C TRP A 116 -7.74 2.99 5.21
N GLN A 117 -7.81 4.24 5.68
CA GLN A 117 -8.79 5.24 5.22
C GLN A 117 -8.51 5.65 3.78
N GLY A 118 -7.25 5.94 3.46
CA GLY A 118 -6.77 6.20 2.12
C GLY A 118 -7.00 5.00 1.22
N ALA A 119 -6.66 3.79 1.67
CA ALA A 119 -6.93 2.57 0.91
C ALA A 119 -8.42 2.37 0.59
N ARG A 120 -9.31 2.72 1.52
CA ARG A 120 -10.76 2.70 1.27
C ARG A 120 -11.17 3.72 0.20
N GLN A 121 -10.58 4.91 0.19
CA GLN A 121 -10.78 5.89 -0.88
C GLN A 121 -10.28 5.36 -2.23
N ILE A 122 -9.08 4.77 -2.28
CA ILE A 122 -8.54 4.16 -3.51
C ILE A 122 -9.48 3.06 -4.03
N ARG A 123 -9.90 2.10 -3.19
CA ARG A 123 -10.81 1.02 -3.61
C ARG A 123 -12.12 1.56 -4.20
N LYS A 124 -12.62 2.69 -3.71
CA LYS A 124 -13.79 3.37 -4.28
C LYS A 124 -13.50 4.03 -5.63
N ASN A 125 -12.34 4.68 -5.75
CA ASN A 125 -11.98 5.54 -6.88
C ASN A 125 -11.20 4.84 -8.00
N ALA A 126 -10.70 3.62 -7.73
CA ALA A 126 -9.97 2.72 -8.60
C ALA A 126 -10.30 1.26 -8.21
N PRO A 127 -11.51 0.75 -8.52
CA PRO A 127 -12.00 -0.55 -8.04
C PRO A 127 -11.22 -1.77 -8.55
N HIS A 128 -10.36 -1.58 -9.57
CA HIS A 128 -9.47 -2.63 -10.09
C HIS A 128 -8.11 -2.68 -9.37
N CYS A 129 -7.90 -1.88 -8.32
CA CYS A 129 -6.68 -1.98 -7.52
C CYS A 129 -6.59 -3.32 -6.78
N CYS A 130 -5.37 -3.80 -6.57
CA CYS A 130 -5.07 -4.92 -5.69
C CYS A 130 -4.65 -4.38 -4.32
N SER A 131 -5.42 -4.65 -3.28
CA SER A 131 -5.21 -4.10 -1.95
C SER A 131 -4.63 -5.15 -0.99
N ILE A 132 -3.55 -4.78 -0.28
CA ILE A 132 -2.77 -5.66 0.59
C ILE A 132 -2.63 -5.03 1.98
N PHE A 133 -2.98 -5.78 3.01
CA PHE A 133 -2.77 -5.38 4.40
C PHE A 133 -1.57 -6.12 5.02
N ILE A 134 -0.67 -5.41 5.70
CA ILE A 134 0.42 -6.03 6.45
C ILE A 134 0.01 -6.17 7.91
N MET A 135 0.06 -7.40 8.43
CA MET A 135 -0.22 -7.75 9.81
C MET A 135 1.10 -7.99 10.57
N PRO A 136 1.25 -7.57 11.85
CA PRO A 136 2.33 -8.08 12.69
C PRO A 136 2.13 -9.58 12.98
N PRO A 137 3.16 -10.29 13.49
CA PRO A 137 3.02 -11.72 13.79
C PRO A 137 2.27 -11.98 15.10
N SER A 138 2.17 -10.99 15.99
CA SER A 138 1.38 -11.02 17.21
C SER A 138 1.21 -9.60 17.77
N ALA A 139 0.24 -9.42 18.67
CA ALA A 139 0.08 -8.18 19.45
C ALA A 139 1.34 -7.85 20.28
N ASN A 140 1.92 -8.86 20.94
CA ASN A 140 3.13 -8.70 21.76
C ASN A 140 4.33 -8.23 20.92
N GLU A 141 4.51 -8.77 19.72
CA GLU A 141 5.60 -8.34 18.84
C GLU A 141 5.40 -6.92 18.31
N LEU A 142 4.15 -6.53 18.02
CA LEU A 142 3.80 -5.17 17.66
C LEU A 142 4.16 -4.19 18.78
N GLU A 143 3.78 -4.49 20.04
CA GLU A 143 4.16 -3.70 21.20
C GLU A 143 5.67 -3.61 21.36
N ARG A 144 6.38 -4.75 21.29
CA ARG A 144 7.84 -4.78 21.37
C ARG A 144 8.48 -3.88 20.31
N ARG A 145 8.00 -3.92 19.06
CA ARG A 145 8.48 -3.09 17.96
C ARG A 145 8.23 -1.61 18.19
N LEU A 146 7.04 -1.23 18.68
CA LEU A 146 6.69 0.16 19.00
C LEU A 146 7.58 0.71 20.13
N ARG A 147 7.78 -0.07 21.20
CA ARG A 147 8.67 0.29 22.32
C ARG A 147 10.13 0.43 21.88
N SER A 148 10.63 -0.47 21.02
CA SER A 148 12.03 -0.44 20.58
C SER A 148 12.41 0.78 19.74
N ARG A 149 11.43 1.45 19.13
CA ARG A 149 11.64 2.65 18.30
C ARG A 149 11.46 3.96 19.07
N ALA A 150 11.03 3.88 20.33
CA ALA A 150 10.54 5.01 21.09
C ALA A 150 11.53 5.47 22.16
N THR A 151 11.84 6.77 22.15
CA THR A 151 12.07 7.59 23.36
C THR A 151 10.75 8.13 23.93
N ASP A 152 9.62 7.64 23.42
CA ASP A 152 8.27 8.07 23.76
C ASP A 152 7.89 7.61 25.19
N SER A 153 7.00 8.36 25.85
CA SER A 153 6.45 7.96 27.15
C SER A 153 5.51 6.75 27.02
N ASP A 154 5.28 6.04 28.12
CA ASP A 154 4.36 4.89 28.15
C ASP A 154 2.94 5.24 27.66
N ASP A 155 2.46 6.46 27.92
CA ASP A 155 1.14 6.90 27.47
C ASP A 155 1.06 7.06 25.95
N VAL A 156 2.12 7.57 25.32
CA VAL A 156 2.21 7.65 23.86
C VAL A 156 2.26 6.25 23.23
N ILE A 157 2.99 5.32 23.86
CA ILE A 157 3.05 3.92 23.42
C ILE A 157 1.66 3.26 23.46
N ARG A 158 0.91 3.44 24.56
CA ARG A 158 -0.47 2.94 24.68
C ARG A 158 -1.39 3.51 23.61
N GLN A 159 -1.32 4.81 23.34
CA GLN A 159 -2.14 5.43 22.29
C GLN A 159 -1.82 4.85 20.91
N ARG A 160 -0.53 4.66 20.60
CA ARG A 160 -0.10 4.07 19.32
C ARG A 160 -0.53 2.61 19.19
N LEU A 161 -0.52 1.86 20.29
CA LEU A 161 -1.01 0.48 20.32
C LEU A 161 -2.52 0.40 20.06
N ASN A 162 -3.32 1.23 20.73
CA ASN A 162 -4.76 1.27 20.50
C ASN A 162 -5.07 1.60 19.04
N GLN A 163 -4.42 2.62 18.48
CA GLN A 163 -4.57 2.96 17.07
C GLN A 163 -4.16 1.81 16.15
N ALA A 164 -3.07 1.11 16.47
CA ALA A 164 -2.61 -0.03 15.68
C ALA A 164 -3.60 -1.20 15.72
N PHE A 165 -4.25 -1.47 16.85
CA PHE A 165 -5.32 -2.47 16.93
C PHE A 165 -6.56 -2.07 16.14
N ASP A 166 -6.95 -0.80 16.20
CA ASP A 166 -8.05 -0.26 15.39
C ASP A 166 -7.74 -0.41 13.89
N ASP A 167 -6.52 -0.05 13.47
CA ASP A 167 -6.05 -0.23 12.10
C ASP A 167 -6.11 -1.71 11.67
N MET A 168 -5.67 -2.62 12.55
CA MET A 168 -5.68 -4.06 12.31
C MET A 168 -7.07 -4.62 12.09
N ALA A 169 -8.11 -4.04 12.70
CA ALA A 169 -9.50 -4.49 12.49
C ALA A 169 -9.96 -4.35 11.03
N HIS A 170 -9.36 -3.44 10.26
CA HIS A 170 -9.71 -3.16 8.86
C HIS A 170 -9.11 -4.13 7.84
N TRP A 171 -8.34 -5.14 8.26
CA TRP A 171 -7.68 -6.10 7.37
C TRP A 171 -8.63 -6.77 6.37
N HIS A 172 -9.88 -7.01 6.78
CA HIS A 172 -10.89 -7.72 6.01
C HIS A 172 -11.42 -6.93 4.81
N GLU A 173 -11.11 -5.64 4.72
CA GLU A 173 -11.47 -4.80 3.58
C GLU A 173 -10.49 -4.92 2.40
N PHE A 174 -9.37 -5.63 2.60
CA PHE A 174 -8.30 -5.79 1.62
C PHE A 174 -8.43 -7.14 0.89
N ASP A 175 -7.82 -7.26 -0.28
CA ASP A 175 -7.84 -8.48 -1.09
C ASP A 175 -6.89 -9.55 -0.53
N TYR A 176 -5.75 -9.10 0.01
CA TYR A 176 -4.69 -9.94 0.57
C TYR A 176 -4.24 -9.43 1.94
N VAL A 177 -3.69 -10.35 2.73
CA VAL A 177 -3.03 -10.02 4.00
C VAL A 177 -1.68 -10.74 4.10
N VAL A 178 -0.62 -10.00 4.43
CA VAL A 178 0.74 -10.50 4.62
C VAL A 178 1.13 -10.38 6.08
N ILE A 179 1.50 -11.50 6.72
CA ILE A 179 1.93 -11.53 8.12
C ILE A 179 3.45 -11.34 8.17
N ASN A 180 3.91 -10.22 8.74
CA ASN A 180 5.33 -9.86 8.81
C ASN A 180 6.04 -10.46 10.05
N ALA A 181 6.09 -11.79 10.09
CA ALA A 181 6.86 -12.55 11.08
C ALA A 181 8.35 -12.55 10.76
N ASP A 182 8.69 -12.87 9.52
CA ASP A 182 10.03 -12.80 8.96
C ASP A 182 10.01 -11.85 7.75
N GLN A 183 10.97 -10.92 7.70
CA GLN A 183 10.99 -9.88 6.68
C GLN A 183 11.22 -10.45 5.27
N ARG A 184 12.04 -11.51 5.15
CA ARG A 184 12.32 -12.11 3.84
C ARG A 184 11.09 -12.82 3.32
N GLN A 185 10.45 -13.65 4.14
CA GLN A 185 9.21 -14.34 3.79
C GLN A 185 8.09 -13.35 3.45
N ALA A 186 7.91 -12.30 4.25
CA ALA A 186 6.88 -11.29 3.95
C ALA A 186 7.14 -10.55 2.63
N CYS A 187 8.40 -10.36 2.25
CA CYS A 187 8.76 -9.81 0.95
C CYS A 187 8.50 -10.81 -0.20
N ASP A 188 8.78 -12.10 0.02
CA ASP A 188 8.46 -13.18 -0.92
C ASP A 188 6.93 -13.28 -1.13
N ASP A 189 6.14 -13.20 -0.06
CA ASP A 189 4.67 -13.15 -0.09
C ASP A 189 4.14 -11.96 -0.90
N LEU A 190 4.70 -10.76 -0.68
CA LEU A 190 4.33 -9.56 -1.44
C LEU A 190 4.65 -9.70 -2.93
N THR A 191 5.81 -10.27 -3.25
CA THR A 191 6.24 -10.52 -4.62
C THR A 191 5.27 -11.50 -5.30
N ALA A 192 4.91 -12.59 -4.61
CA ALA A 192 3.93 -13.55 -5.12
C ALA A 192 2.56 -12.91 -5.39
N ILE A 193 2.10 -11.96 -4.57
CA ILE A 193 0.85 -11.22 -4.85
C ILE A 193 0.98 -10.39 -6.13
N ILE A 194 2.10 -9.67 -6.30
CA ILE A 194 2.33 -8.80 -7.47
C ILE A 194 2.43 -9.60 -8.76
N GLU A 195 3.02 -10.80 -8.70
CA GLU A 195 3.15 -11.74 -9.82
C GLU A 195 1.88 -12.56 -10.10
N GLY A 196 0.83 -12.42 -9.26
CA GLY A 196 -0.43 -13.13 -9.44
C GLY A 196 -0.47 -14.56 -8.88
N HIS A 197 0.50 -14.94 -8.05
CA HIS A 197 0.62 -16.24 -7.39
C HIS A 197 0.19 -16.23 -5.91
N GLY A 198 -0.25 -15.08 -5.40
CA GLY A 198 -0.60 -14.85 -3.99
C GLY A 198 -1.96 -15.37 -3.52
N GLN A 199 -2.67 -16.21 -4.27
CA GLN A 199 -4.07 -16.58 -3.96
C GLN A 199 -4.25 -17.20 -2.56
N HIS A 200 -3.27 -17.95 -2.08
CA HIS A 200 -3.25 -18.53 -0.73
C HIS A 200 -3.19 -17.47 0.40
N LEU A 201 -2.73 -16.26 0.08
CA LEU A 201 -2.64 -15.09 0.97
C LEU A 201 -3.91 -14.22 0.94
N SER A 202 -4.90 -14.58 0.12
CA SER A 202 -6.14 -13.82 0.02
C SER A 202 -6.87 -13.77 1.37
N THR A 203 -7.47 -12.63 1.69
CA THR A 203 -8.34 -12.48 2.87
C THR A 203 -9.55 -13.40 2.82
N LYS A 204 -9.93 -13.88 1.63
CA LYS A 204 -10.99 -14.86 1.40
C LYS A 204 -10.56 -16.31 1.68
N SER A 205 -9.25 -16.58 1.82
CA SER A 205 -8.74 -17.90 2.21
C SER A 205 -9.12 -18.21 3.66
N PRO A 206 -9.82 -19.33 3.96
CA PRO A 206 -10.20 -19.69 5.33
C PRO A 206 -9.00 -19.84 6.26
N GLU A 207 -7.92 -20.44 5.76
CA GLU A 207 -6.66 -20.62 6.50
C GLU A 207 -6.05 -19.26 6.84
N ARG A 208 -5.99 -18.36 5.86
CA ARG A 208 -5.40 -17.04 6.06
C ARG A 208 -6.23 -16.20 7.04
N ALA A 209 -7.54 -16.21 6.90
CA ALA A 209 -8.45 -15.53 7.81
C ALA A 209 -8.37 -16.10 9.24
N ALA A 210 -8.18 -17.42 9.39
CA ALA A 210 -7.97 -18.03 10.71
C ALA A 210 -6.66 -17.59 11.34
N ALA A 211 -5.56 -17.54 10.58
CA ALA A 211 -4.27 -17.05 11.06
C ALA A 211 -4.34 -15.60 11.56
N VAL A 212 -5.03 -14.72 10.81
CA VAL A 212 -5.24 -13.33 11.24
C VAL A 212 -6.10 -13.24 12.51
N ARG A 213 -7.19 -14.02 12.61
CA ARG A 213 -8.02 -14.05 13.82
C ARG A 213 -7.23 -14.51 15.06
N ALA A 214 -6.30 -15.45 14.90
CA ALA A 214 -5.42 -15.86 15.99
C ALA A 214 -4.50 -14.72 16.46
N ILE A 215 -4.00 -13.89 15.53
CA ILE A 215 -3.20 -12.69 15.86
C ILE A 215 -4.05 -11.64 16.59
N LEU A 216 -5.30 -11.44 16.17
CA LEU A 216 -6.20 -10.48 16.82
C LEU A 216 -6.65 -10.92 18.21
N ALA A 217 -6.57 -12.22 18.52
CA ALA A 217 -6.93 -12.80 19.80
C ALA A 217 -5.75 -12.95 20.78
N SER A 218 -4.52 -12.68 20.34
CA SER A 218 -3.28 -12.87 21.12
C SER A 218 -2.95 -11.68 22.02
#